data_AF-A0A9D4HZV4-F1
#
_entry.id   AF-A0A9D4HZV4-F1
#
_cell.length_a   1.000
_cell.length_b   1.000
_cell.length_c   1.000
_cell.angle_alpha   90.00
_cell.angle_beta   90.00
_cell.angle_gamma   90.00
#
_symmetry.space_group_name_H-M   'P 1'
#
loop_
_entity.id
_entity.type
_entity.pdbx_description
1 polymer ?
#
loop_
_entity_poly.entity_id
_entity_poly.type
_entity_poly.pdbx_seq_one_letter_code
_entity_poly.pdbx_strand_id
1 'polypeptide(L)'
;MYLLQLILGCQTPPGVNGTSTFINWTGEVNSNATLEASCYSGYNMSGNATMKCLPNGTWSTPPTCHVIRKSNSFIVMLFTTSFSPTCYH
;
A
#
# COMPACT_ATOMS: atom_id res chain seq x y z
N MET A 1 -9.96 3.30 43.17
CA MET A 1 -9.57 4.17 42.04
C MET A 1 -9.50 3.26 40.83
N TYR A 2 -10.63 3.05 40.18
CA TYR A 2 -10.87 1.92 39.27
C TYR A 2 -10.19 2.18 37.92
N LEU A 3 -9.17 1.37 37.58
CA LEU A 3 -8.52 1.34 36.26
C LEU A 3 -9.47 0.72 35.23
N LEU A 4 -10.38 1.51 34.67
CA LEU A 4 -11.33 1.11 33.62
C LEU A 4 -10.72 1.22 32.22
N GLN A 5 -9.62 0.50 31.96
CA GLN A 5 -9.08 0.34 30.61
C GLN A 5 -9.11 -1.12 30.18
N LEU A 6 -10.32 -1.64 29.94
CA LEU A 6 -10.54 -2.92 29.24
C LEU A 6 -10.96 -2.63 27.79
N ILE A 7 -10.11 -1.94 27.02
CA ILE A 7 -10.25 -2.01 25.56
C ILE A 7 -9.28 -3.11 25.12
N LEU A 8 -9.81 -4.30 24.86
CA LEU A 8 -9.11 -5.41 24.19
C LEU A 8 -8.92 -5.04 22.71
N GLY A 9 -8.17 -3.97 22.52
CA GLY A 9 -8.10 -3.20 21.30
C GLY A 9 -6.72 -3.26 20.67
N CYS A 10 -6.65 -3.02 19.37
CA CYS A 10 -5.38 -2.98 18.69
C CYS A 10 -4.64 -1.70 19.05
N GLN A 11 -3.35 -1.82 19.33
CA GLN A 11 -2.51 -0.65 19.46
C GLN A 11 -2.46 0.13 18.14
N THR A 12 -2.15 1.43 18.23
CA THR A 12 -1.95 2.29 17.06
C THR A 12 -1.05 1.60 16.04
N PRO A 13 -1.52 1.40 14.79
CA PRO A 13 -0.78 0.65 13.80
C PRO A 13 0.55 1.37 13.48
N PRO A 14 1.69 0.65 13.47
CA PRO A 14 2.94 1.23 13.00
C PRO A 14 2.79 1.56 11.51
N GLY A 15 3.32 2.73 11.09
CA GLY A 15 3.24 3.20 9.71
C GLY A 15 3.65 2.11 8.71
N VAL A 16 2.79 1.86 7.72
CA VAL A 16 2.97 0.79 6.72
C VAL A 16 4.31 0.94 5.98
N ASN A 17 4.90 -0.20 5.62
CA ASN A 17 6.29 -0.42 5.19
C ASN A 17 6.83 0.43 4.01
N GLY A 18 6.91 1.75 4.13
CA GLY A 18 7.52 2.69 3.16
C GLY A 18 6.88 2.73 1.75
N THR A 19 6.05 1.74 1.40
CA THR A 19 5.39 1.56 0.10
C THR A 19 3.89 1.80 0.17
N SER A 20 3.33 1.95 1.37
CA SER A 20 1.92 2.22 1.64
C SER A 20 1.74 3.20 2.78
N THR A 21 0.55 3.80 2.85
CA THR A 21 0.04 4.66 3.93
C THR A 21 -1.31 4.15 4.41
N PHE A 22 -1.70 4.49 5.64
CA PHE A 22 -3.08 4.30 6.09
C PHE A 22 -3.94 5.49 5.66
N ILE A 23 -5.17 5.20 5.22
CA ILE A 23 -6.23 6.13 4.85
C ILE A 23 -7.51 5.72 5.58
N ASN A 24 -8.42 6.68 5.79
CA ASN A 24 -9.73 6.43 6.41
C ASN A 24 -9.69 5.84 7.84
N TRP A 25 -8.64 6.10 8.63
CA TRP A 25 -8.59 5.70 10.05
C TRP A 25 -9.16 6.79 10.97
N THR A 26 -10.14 6.43 11.80
CA THR A 26 -10.81 7.35 12.75
C THR A 26 -10.11 7.47 14.10
N GLY A 27 -8.97 6.80 14.30
CA GLY A 27 -8.30 6.73 15.60
C GLY A 27 -8.90 5.68 16.54
N GLU A 28 -9.90 4.92 16.08
CA GLU A 28 -10.52 3.86 16.86
C GLU A 28 -9.56 2.68 17.03
N VAL A 29 -9.45 2.23 18.27
CA VAL A 29 -8.62 1.09 18.69
C VAL A 29 -9.45 -0.07 19.23
N ASN A 30 -10.77 -0.03 19.08
CA ASN A 30 -11.68 -1.08 19.54
C ASN A 30 -11.49 -2.39 18.73
N SER A 31 -12.04 -3.51 19.21
CA SER A 31 -11.95 -4.82 18.54
C SER A 31 -12.72 -4.91 17.21
N ASN A 32 -13.40 -3.83 16.82
CA ASN A 32 -14.09 -3.66 15.55
C ASN A 32 -13.46 -2.55 14.70
N ALA A 33 -12.28 -2.05 15.08
CA ALA A 33 -11.61 -0.98 14.37
C ALA A 33 -11.21 -1.47 12.98
N THR A 34 -11.47 -0.64 11.98
CA THR A 34 -11.07 -0.90 10.61
C THR A 34 -10.29 0.28 10.09
N LEU A 35 -9.23 -0.01 9.35
CA LEU A 35 -8.44 0.98 8.66
C LEU A 35 -8.20 0.50 7.23
N GLU A 36 -7.96 1.43 6.33
CA GLU A 36 -7.67 1.11 4.94
C GLU A 36 -6.22 1.48 4.65
N ALA A 37 -5.48 0.60 4.00
CA ALA A 37 -4.15 0.87 3.52
C ALA A 37 -4.23 1.26 2.04
N SER A 38 -3.36 2.16 1.62
CA SER A 38 -3.22 2.59 0.23
C SER A 38 -1.74 2.55 -0.16
N CYS A 39 -1.44 1.99 -1.33
CA CYS A 39 -0.07 1.96 -1.84
C CYS A 39 0.30 3.31 -2.47
N TYR A 40 1.58 3.70 -2.37
CA TYR A 40 2.08 4.88 -3.06
C TYR A 40 2.01 4.73 -4.59
N SER A 41 2.06 5.85 -5.30
CA SER A 41 2.07 5.86 -6.77
C SER A 41 3.22 5.03 -7.32
N GLY A 42 2.92 4.22 -8.36
CA GLY A 42 3.89 3.27 -8.91
C GLY A 42 3.91 1.92 -8.19
N TYR A 43 3.06 1.69 -7.20
CA TYR A 43 2.84 0.40 -6.57
C TYR A 43 1.38 -0.06 -6.74
N ASN A 44 1.18 -1.35 -7.00
CA ASN A 44 -0.13 -1.99 -7.02
C ASN A 44 -0.34 -2.74 -5.71
N MET A 45 -1.57 -2.71 -5.22
CA MET A 45 -1.94 -3.43 -4.03
C MET A 45 -2.29 -4.88 -4.36
N SER A 46 -1.78 -5.80 -3.56
CA SER A 46 -2.15 -7.22 -3.58
C SER A 46 -2.68 -7.61 -2.21
N GLY A 47 -3.88 -8.20 -2.19
CA GLY A 47 -4.59 -8.57 -0.97
C GLY A 47 -5.68 -7.57 -0.57
N ASN A 48 -6.06 -7.57 0.71
CA ASN A 48 -7.14 -6.75 1.22
C ASN A 48 -6.62 -5.37 1.66
N ALA A 49 -7.16 -4.30 1.06
CA ALA A 49 -6.85 -2.94 1.45
C ALA A 49 -7.29 -2.65 2.89
N THR A 50 -8.35 -3.30 3.36
CA THR A 50 -8.89 -3.06 4.69
C THR A 50 -8.27 -3.99 5.71
N MET A 51 -7.64 -3.42 6.73
CA MET A 51 -7.18 -4.14 7.92
C MET A 51 -8.20 -3.97 9.04
N LYS A 52 -8.46 -5.06 9.76
CA LYS A 52 -9.39 -5.11 10.88
C LYS A 52 -8.64 -5.45 12.16
N CYS A 53 -9.05 -4.85 13.27
CA CYS A 53 -8.55 -5.25 14.56
C CYS A 53 -9.12 -6.62 14.94
N LEU A 54 -8.24 -7.57 15.28
CA LEU A 54 -8.65 -8.90 15.73
C LEU A 54 -8.90 -8.89 17.24
N PRO A 55 -9.73 -9.82 17.76
CA PRO A 55 -9.96 -9.97 19.20
C PRO A 55 -8.68 -10.26 20.00
N ASN A 56 -7.61 -10.71 19.33
CA ASN A 56 -6.31 -10.95 19.94
C ASN A 56 -5.48 -9.64 20.11
N GLY A 57 -6.06 -8.46 19.83
CA GLY A 57 -5.36 -7.18 19.92
C GLY A 57 -4.35 -6.91 18.80
N THR A 58 -4.39 -7.70 17.74
CA THR A 58 -3.50 -7.58 16.57
C THR A 58 -4.27 -7.20 15.32
N TRP A 59 -3.69 -6.37 14.46
CA TRP A 59 -4.27 -6.07 13.15
C TRP A 59 -4.24 -7.31 12.24
N SER A 60 -5.27 -7.46 11.39
CA SER A 60 -5.30 -8.48 10.36
C SER A 60 -4.18 -8.30 9.33
N THR A 61 -3.94 -9.31 8.50
CA THR A 61 -2.88 -9.31 7.48
C THR A 61 -2.87 -8.03 6.65
N PRO A 62 -1.75 -7.27 6.62
CA PRO A 62 -1.63 -6.06 5.82
C PRO A 62 -1.54 -6.41 4.33
N PRO A 63 -2.03 -5.52 3.43
CA PRO A 63 -1.82 -5.71 2.01
C PRO A 63 -0.34 -5.55 1.66
N THR A 64 0.10 -6.27 0.64
CA THR A 64 1.43 -6.10 0.08
C THR A 64 1.37 -5.18 -1.13
N CYS A 65 2.24 -4.18 -1.15
CA CYS A 65 2.42 -3.31 -2.30
C CYS A 65 3.54 -3.87 -3.17
N HIS A 66 3.27 -4.03 -4.46
CA HIS A 66 4.27 -4.49 -5.43
C HIS A 66 4.49 -3.39 -6.46
N VAL A 67 5.73 -3.21 -6.90
CA VAL A 67 6.02 -2.21 -7.93
C VAL A 67 5.18 -2.52 -9.17
N ILE A 68 4.45 -1.51 -9.66
CA ILE A 68 3.81 -1.57 -10.97
C ILE A 68 4.96 -1.56 -11.96
N ARG A 69 5.35 -2.74 -12.42
CA ARG A 69 6.00 -2.84 -13.72
C ARG A 69 4.95 -2.35 -14.70
N LYS A 70 4.97 -1.06 -15.02
CA LYS A 70 4.38 -0.64 -16.29
C LYS A 70 5.19 -1.40 -17.31
N SER A 71 4.65 -2.52 -17.78
CA SER A 71 4.97 -3.01 -19.11
C SER A 71 4.56 -1.85 -19.98
N ASN A 72 5.49 -0.92 -20.15
CA ASN A 72 5.38 0.09 -21.16
C ASN A 72 5.12 -0.73 -22.41
N SER A 73 3.88 -0.65 -22.91
CA SER A 73 3.52 -0.97 -24.28
C SER A 73 4.18 0.08 -25.18
N PHE A 74 5.49 0.18 -25.05
CA PHE A 74 6.45 1.00 -25.78
C PHE A 74 7.64 0.10 -26.14
N ILE A 75 7.35 -1.16 -26.49
CA ILE A 75 8.14 -1.88 -27.49
C ILE A 75 7.28 -2.02 -28.74
N VAL A 76 6.73 -0.91 -29.21
CA VAL A 76 6.87 -0.63 -30.64
C VAL A 76 8.18 0.14 -30.77
N MET A 77 9.28 -0.51 -30.37
CA MET A 77 10.52 -0.34 -31.10
C MET A 77 10.20 -0.97 -32.46
N LEU A 78 9.55 -0.21 -33.35
CA LEU A 78 9.79 -0.48 -34.77
C LEU A 78 11.31 -0.43 -34.86
N PHE A 79 11.89 -1.60 -35.12
CA PHE A 79 13.29 -1.76 -35.48
C PHE A 79 13.54 -1.06 -36.81
N THR A 80 13.39 0.26 -36.87
CA THR A 80 14.10 1.07 -37.85
C THR A 80 15.31 1.62 -37.13
N THR A 81 16.28 0.73 -36.90
CA THR A 81 17.67 1.16 -36.86
C THR A 81 17.89 2.11 -38.05
N SER A 82 18.32 3.34 -37.76
CA SER A 82 18.74 4.41 -38.67
C SER A 82 17.78 5.60 -38.88
N PHE A 83 17.48 6.32 -37.81
CA PHE A 83 17.50 7.79 -37.88
C PHE A 83 18.81 8.27 -37.24
N SER A 84 19.91 8.03 -37.94
CA SER A 84 21.13 8.84 -37.77
C SER A 84 21.02 9.99 -38.76
N PRO A 85 20.92 11.26 -38.34
CA PRO A 85 21.04 12.39 -39.25
C PRO A 85 22.52 12.54 -39.59
N THR A 86 23.05 11.69 -40.47
CA THR A 86 24.35 11.97 -41.07
C THR A 86 24.16 13.15 -42.01
N CYS A 87 24.47 14.36 -41.53
CA CYS A 87 24.92 15.44 -42.39
C CYS A 87 26.20 14.96 -43.09
N TYR A 88 26.12 14.64 -44.38
CA TYR A 88 27.30 14.52 -45.23
C TYR A 88 27.42 15.79 -46.08
N HIS A 89 28.65 16.31 -46.09
CA HIS A 89 29.11 17.57 -46.65
C HIS A 89 29.34 17.48 -48.15
#